data_AF-A0A0A9YQB3-F1
#
_entry.id   AF-A0A0A9YQB3-F1
#
_cell.length_a   1.000
_cell.length_b   1.000
_cell.length_c   1.000
_cell.angle_alpha   90.00
_cell.angle_beta   90.00
_cell.angle_gamma   90.00
#
_symmetry.space_group_name_H-M   'P 1'
#
loop_
_entity.id
_entity.type
_entity.pdbx_description
1 polymer ?
#
loop_
_entity_poly.entity_id
_entity_poly.type
_entity_poly.pdbx_seq_one_letter_code
_entity_poly.pdbx_strand_id
1 'polypeptide(L)'
;MEDCIKDMKEEGVIDMIEAEAVQDSLGRNKNILRELLMISATPPEEILKNIPWLRDDQENLTYLLQNAELTSYDYGDVLIHAGDDPVGIHLLVSGLLRSHYIPSTTTLQLNSKFGVLPNYDFFNNVKFDQPQESYVVSGSIIGEIGAVSGRRYDMTINCDTAVQV
;
A
#
# COMPACT_ATOMS: atom_id res chain seq x y z
N MET A 1 -15.86 -29.26 -12.91
CA MET A 1 -14.96 -29.46 -14.07
C MET A 1 -14.49 -30.91 -14.14
N GLU A 2 -14.17 -31.58 -13.02
CA GLU A 2 -14.08 -33.05 -12.99
C GLU A 2 -15.40 -33.72 -13.42
N ASP A 3 -16.55 -33.17 -13.03
CA ASP A 3 -17.86 -33.64 -13.47
C ASP A 3 -18.05 -33.50 -14.99
N CYS A 4 -17.61 -32.39 -15.60
CA CYS A 4 -17.70 -32.22 -17.06
C CYS A 4 -16.87 -33.24 -17.84
N ILE A 5 -15.71 -33.67 -17.34
CA ILE A 5 -14.88 -34.70 -18.00
C ILE A 5 -15.58 -36.07 -17.91
N LYS A 6 -16.28 -36.35 -16.81
CA LYS A 6 -17.11 -37.56 -16.69
C LYS A 6 -18.31 -37.52 -17.64
N ASP A 7 -19.00 -36.38 -17.71
CA ASP A 7 -20.16 -36.21 -18.59
C ASP A 7 -19.76 -36.40 -20.06
N MET A 8 -18.65 -35.79 -20.50
CA MET A 8 -18.15 -35.93 -21.87
C MET A 8 -17.68 -37.37 -22.20
N LYS A 9 -17.24 -38.13 -21.19
CA LYS A 9 -16.94 -39.56 -21.33
C LYS A 9 -18.22 -40.40 -21.44
N GLU A 10 -19.25 -40.08 -20.67
CA GLU A 10 -20.56 -40.75 -20.73
C GLU A 10 -21.30 -40.46 -22.04
N GLU A 11 -21.13 -39.25 -22.59
CA GLU A 11 -21.64 -38.87 -23.92
C GLU A 11 -20.82 -39.46 -25.09
N GLY A 12 -19.68 -40.10 -24.81
CA GLY A 12 -18.82 -40.73 -25.81
C GLY A 12 -18.04 -39.74 -26.68
N VAL A 13 -17.88 -38.49 -26.21
CA VAL A 13 -17.15 -37.42 -26.91
C VAL A 13 -15.63 -37.61 -26.78
N ILE A 14 -15.18 -38.23 -25.70
CA ILE A 14 -13.78 -38.51 -25.38
C ILE A 14 -13.63 -39.95 -24.91
N ASP A 15 -12.52 -40.58 -25.28
CA ASP A 15 -12.23 -41.96 -24.89
C ASP A 15 -11.64 -42.06 -23.48
N MET A 16 -11.49 -43.29 -22.98
CA MET A 16 -10.99 -43.53 -21.61
C MET A 16 -9.54 -43.05 -21.41
N ILE A 17 -8.71 -43.13 -22.46
CA ILE A 17 -7.29 -42.78 -22.40
C ILE A 17 -7.15 -41.25 -22.44
N GLU A 18 -7.92 -40.58 -23.28
CA GLU A 18 -8.01 -39.12 -23.38
C GLU A 18 -8.52 -38.51 -22.06
N ALA A 19 -9.56 -39.09 -21.47
CA ALA A 19 -10.09 -38.63 -20.18
C ALA A 19 -9.04 -38.72 -19.06
N GLU A 20 -8.28 -39.82 -19.01
CA GLU A 20 -7.20 -40.02 -18.03
C GLU A 20 -6.04 -39.03 -18.26
N ALA A 21 -5.60 -38.85 -19.51
CA ALA A 21 -4.54 -37.92 -19.87
C ALA A 21 -4.89 -36.45 -19.55
N VAL A 22 -6.14 -36.05 -19.79
CA VAL A 22 -6.63 -34.70 -19.45
C VAL A 22 -6.70 -34.51 -17.94
N GLN A 23 -7.19 -35.51 -17.20
CA GLN A 23 -7.28 -35.44 -15.75
C GLN A 23 -5.89 -35.34 -15.10
N ASP A 24 -4.92 -36.10 -15.60
CA ASP A 24 -3.51 -36.04 -15.16
C ASP A 24 -2.86 -34.69 -15.46
N SER A 25 -3.09 -34.14 -16.66
CA SER A 25 -2.58 -32.83 -17.05
C SER A 25 -3.17 -31.70 -16.20
N LEU A 26 -4.48 -31.76 -15.93
CA LEU A 26 -5.17 -30.82 -15.06
C LEU A 26 -4.67 -30.92 -13.61
N GLY A 27 -4.48 -32.15 -13.12
CA GLY A 27 -3.91 -32.42 -11.80
C GLY A 27 -2.51 -31.83 -11.64
N ARG A 28 -1.64 -32.04 -12.64
CA ARG A 28 -0.30 -31.43 -12.70
C ARG A 28 -0.38 -29.91 -12.67
N ASN A 29 -1.17 -29.28 -13.54
CA ASN A 29 -1.28 -27.83 -13.59
C ASN A 29 -1.86 -27.24 -12.30
N LYS A 30 -2.84 -27.91 -11.68
CA LYS A 30 -3.40 -27.50 -10.39
C LYS A 30 -2.36 -27.59 -9.26
N ASN A 31 -1.49 -28.60 -9.28
CA ASN A 31 -0.41 -28.73 -8.31
C ASN A 31 0.66 -27.65 -8.52
N ILE A 32 1.06 -27.38 -9.76
CA ILE A 32 1.97 -26.27 -10.10
C ILE A 32 1.39 -24.93 -9.65
N LEU A 33 0.09 -24.68 -9.89
CA LEU A 33 -0.60 -23.47 -9.45
C LEU A 33 -0.71 -23.36 -7.92
N ARG A 34 -0.74 -24.47 -7.20
CA ARG A 34 -0.70 -24.49 -5.73
C ARG A 34 0.70 -24.30 -5.16
N GLU A 35 1.72 -24.76 -5.89
CA GLU A 35 3.14 -24.61 -5.55
C GLU A 35 3.69 -23.24 -5.94
N LEU A 36 3.02 -22.51 -6.84
CA LEU A 36 3.27 -21.09 -7.06
C LEU A 36 3.08 -20.36 -5.73
N LEU A 37 4.20 -20.05 -5.08
CA LEU A 37 4.28 -19.24 -3.88
C LEU A 37 3.46 -17.98 -4.11
N MET A 38 2.26 -17.95 -3.53
CA MET A 38 1.54 -16.71 -3.32
C MET A 38 2.47 -15.88 -2.44
N ILE A 39 3.17 -14.92 -3.03
CA ILE A 39 3.92 -13.92 -2.29
C ILE A 39 2.85 -13.19 -1.48
N SER A 40 2.73 -13.56 -0.21
CA SER A 40 1.80 -12.90 0.70
C SER A 40 2.29 -11.48 0.85
N ALA A 41 1.35 -10.53 0.87
CA ALA A 41 1.67 -9.17 1.21
C ALA A 41 2.35 -9.14 2.58
N THR A 42 3.41 -8.36 2.71
CA THR A 42 4.11 -8.17 3.99
C THR A 42 3.09 -7.74 5.05
N PRO A 43 3.04 -8.40 6.21
CA PRO A 43 2.09 -8.04 7.25
C PRO A 43 2.34 -6.61 7.74
N PRO A 44 1.29 -5.86 8.15
CA PRO A 44 1.41 -4.50 8.66
C PRO A 44 2.44 -4.34 9.78
N GLU A 45 2.53 -5.34 10.67
CA GLU A 45 3.50 -5.41 11.76
C GLU A 45 4.96 -5.27 11.29
N GLU A 46 5.31 -5.98 10.22
CA GLU A 46 6.67 -5.95 9.66
C GLU A 46 6.93 -4.65 8.90
N ILE A 47 5.89 -4.07 8.29
CA ILE A 47 6.01 -2.77 7.61
C ILE A 47 6.27 -1.66 8.64
N LEU A 48 5.51 -1.64 9.74
CA LEU A 48 5.65 -0.64 10.80
C LEU A 48 7.00 -0.69 11.53
N LYS A 49 7.65 -1.86 11.60
CA LYS A 49 9.04 -1.97 12.13
C LYS A 49 10.08 -1.23 11.29
N ASN A 50 9.75 -0.83 10.06
CA ASN A 50 10.63 0.00 9.24
C ASN A 50 10.69 1.45 9.74
N ILE A 51 9.70 1.91 10.52
CA ILE A 51 9.69 3.24 11.11
C ILE A 51 10.79 3.32 12.19
N PRO A 52 11.78 4.21 12.06
CA PRO A 52 12.95 4.23 12.96
C PRO A 52 12.60 4.39 14.45
N TRP A 53 11.56 5.16 14.76
CA TRP A 53 11.15 5.44 16.14
C TRP A 53 10.17 4.41 16.72
N LEU A 54 9.63 3.50 15.90
CA LEU A 54 8.68 2.47 16.33
C LEU A 54 9.30 1.06 16.40
N ARG A 55 10.48 0.86 15.78
CA ARG A 55 11.14 -0.45 15.68
C ARG A 55 11.30 -1.20 17.00
N ASP A 56 11.78 -0.51 18.03
CA ASP A 56 12.12 -1.11 19.32
C ASP A 56 10.97 -0.96 20.36
N ASP A 57 9.87 -0.31 19.97
CA ASP A 57 8.75 0.01 20.86
C ASP A 57 7.54 -0.88 20.58
N GLN A 58 7.57 -2.09 21.16
CA GLN A 58 6.53 -3.10 20.98
C GLN A 58 5.19 -2.69 21.61
N GLU A 59 5.19 -1.88 22.67
CA GLU A 59 3.96 -1.42 23.33
C GLU A 59 3.20 -0.46 22.42
N ASN A 60 3.88 0.56 21.89
CA ASN A 60 3.26 1.50 20.97
C ASN A 60 2.89 0.84 19.63
N LEU A 61 3.70 -0.10 19.13
CA LEU A 61 3.37 -0.87 17.93
C LEU A 61 2.05 -1.64 18.12
N THR A 62 1.93 -2.38 19.23
CA THR A 62 0.73 -3.16 19.54
C THR A 62 -0.48 -2.24 19.72
N TYR A 63 -0.31 -1.10 20.38
CA TYR A 63 -1.37 -0.11 20.56
C TYR A 63 -1.85 0.47 19.22
N LEU A 64 -0.94 0.84 18.31
CA LEU A 64 -1.29 1.36 16.99
C LEU A 64 -2.04 0.33 16.16
N LEU A 65 -1.59 -0.92 16.16
CA LEU A 65 -2.24 -2.01 15.42
C LEU A 65 -3.64 -2.34 15.96
N GLN A 66 -3.83 -2.29 17.28
CA GLN A 66 -5.14 -2.56 17.89
C GLN A 66 -6.17 -1.46 17.60
N ASN A 67 -5.72 -0.22 17.40
CA ASN A 67 -6.58 0.92 17.09
C ASN A 67 -6.59 1.27 15.59
N ALA A 68 -5.95 0.46 14.75
CA ALA A 68 -5.94 0.68 13.31
C ALA A 68 -7.30 0.31 12.71
N GLU A 69 -7.82 1.18 11.84
CA GLU A 69 -9.06 0.96 11.10
C GLU A 69 -8.77 0.96 9.60
N LEU A 70 -9.27 -0.04 8.88
CA LEU A 70 -9.12 -0.13 7.44
C LEU A 70 -10.18 0.73 6.76
N THR A 71 -9.73 1.72 5.99
CA THR A 71 -10.60 2.63 5.22
C THR A 71 -10.38 2.43 3.73
N SER A 72 -11.46 2.49 2.96
CA SER A 72 -11.41 2.40 1.49
C SER A 72 -11.74 3.75 0.87
N TYR A 73 -10.99 4.12 -0.16
CA TYR A 73 -11.19 5.35 -0.93
C TYR A 73 -11.28 5.02 -2.42
N ASP A 74 -12.05 5.80 -3.16
CA ASP A 74 -12.23 5.64 -4.59
C ASP A 74 -11.26 6.51 -5.41
N TYR A 75 -11.23 6.27 -6.71
CA TYR A 75 -10.43 7.08 -7.63
C TYR A 75 -10.80 8.56 -7.55
N GLY A 76 -9.79 9.42 -7.38
CA GLY A 76 -9.94 10.86 -7.30
C GLY A 76 -10.16 11.41 -5.88
N ASP A 77 -10.37 10.54 -4.89
CA ASP A 77 -10.47 10.97 -3.50
C ASP A 77 -9.14 11.51 -2.98
N VAL A 78 -9.21 12.40 -1.98
CA VAL A 78 -8.04 13.01 -1.35
C VAL A 78 -7.90 12.47 0.06
N LEU A 79 -6.78 11.81 0.32
CA LEU A 79 -6.47 11.21 1.63
C LEU A 79 -5.99 12.27 2.63
N ILE A 80 -5.12 13.17 2.18
CA ILE A 80 -4.53 14.24 3.01
C ILE A 80 -4.49 15.52 2.16
N HIS A 81 -4.89 16.65 2.73
CA HIS A 81 -4.67 17.97 2.12
C HIS A 81 -3.51 18.71 2.77
N ALA A 82 -2.79 19.50 1.98
CA ALA A 82 -1.78 20.39 2.50
C ALA A 82 -2.42 21.43 3.45
N GLY A 83 -1.89 21.52 4.67
CA GLY A 83 -2.40 22.38 5.74
C GLY A 83 -3.27 21.67 6.77
N ASP A 84 -3.68 20.41 6.54
CA ASP A 84 -4.41 19.61 7.52
C ASP A 84 -3.54 19.32 8.75
N ASP A 85 -4.18 19.25 9.91
CA ASP A 85 -3.53 18.82 11.15
C ASP A 85 -3.27 17.30 11.11
N PRO A 86 -2.14 16.82 11.66
CA PRO A 86 -1.79 15.40 11.58
C PRO A 86 -2.73 14.55 12.43
N VAL A 87 -3.36 13.56 11.81
CA VAL A 87 -4.30 12.64 12.48
C VAL A 87 -3.59 11.39 12.96
N GLY A 88 -2.54 10.95 12.26
CA GLY A 88 -1.77 9.76 12.63
C GLY A 88 -0.95 9.21 11.46
N ILE A 89 -0.70 7.90 11.51
CA ILE A 89 0.01 7.13 10.50
C ILE A 89 -1.00 6.41 9.62
N HIS A 90 -0.72 6.36 8.33
CA HIS A 90 -1.55 5.70 7.33
C HIS A 90 -0.69 4.64 6.62
N LEU A 91 -1.21 3.43 6.45
CA LEU A 91 -0.50 2.33 5.80
C LEU A 91 -1.22 1.96 4.51
N LEU A 92 -0.61 2.22 3.35
CA LEU A 92 -1.24 1.85 2.09
C LEU A 92 -1.22 0.33 1.92
N VAL A 93 -2.37 -0.33 2.08
CA VAL A 93 -2.50 -1.79 1.95
C VAL A 93 -2.60 -2.20 0.48
N SER A 94 -3.41 -1.49 -0.30
CA SER A 94 -3.58 -1.77 -1.73
C SER A 94 -3.91 -0.52 -2.54
N GLY A 95 -3.49 -0.53 -3.80
CA GLY A 95 -3.72 0.55 -4.76
C GLY A 95 -2.53 1.50 -4.92
N LEU A 96 -2.77 2.63 -5.58
CA LEU A 96 -1.77 3.63 -5.94
C LEU A 96 -2.23 5.02 -5.50
N LEU A 97 -1.33 5.72 -4.81
CA LEU A 97 -1.52 7.10 -4.41
C LEU A 97 -0.52 7.99 -5.14
N ARG A 98 -0.90 9.26 -5.32
CA ARG A 98 -0.07 10.31 -5.89
C ARG A 98 0.12 11.39 -4.84
N SER A 99 1.37 11.57 -4.40
CA SER A 99 1.75 12.57 -3.42
C SER A 99 2.30 13.81 -4.13
N HIS A 100 1.85 14.98 -3.70
CA HIS A 100 2.19 16.26 -4.29
C HIS A 100 2.64 17.25 -3.20
N TYR A 101 3.81 17.84 -3.40
CA TYR A 101 4.38 18.89 -2.57
C TYR A 101 4.35 20.22 -3.34
N ILE A 102 3.69 21.22 -2.77
CA ILE A 102 3.76 22.60 -3.26
C ILE A 102 4.34 23.46 -2.14
N PRO A 103 5.54 24.04 -2.32
CA PRO A 103 6.14 24.89 -1.30
C PRO A 103 5.28 26.12 -1.04
N SER A 104 4.80 26.27 0.19
CA SER A 104 4.11 27.49 0.62
C SER A 104 5.12 28.56 1.06
N THR A 105 4.71 29.83 1.02
CA THR A 105 5.56 30.94 1.53
C THR A 105 5.97 30.72 2.98
N THR A 106 5.06 30.19 3.80
CA THR A 106 5.32 29.86 5.20
C THR A 106 6.38 28.76 5.33
N THR A 107 6.23 27.68 4.57
CA THR A 107 7.16 26.54 4.56
C THR A 107 8.57 26.99 4.15
N LEU A 108 8.68 27.85 3.12
CA LEU A 108 9.96 28.40 2.67
C LEU A 108 10.61 29.35 3.68
N GLN A 109 9.81 30.20 4.34
CA GLN A 109 10.32 31.08 5.40
C GLN A 109 10.81 30.28 6.61
N LEU A 110 10.06 29.25 7.02
CA LEU A 110 10.45 28.37 8.12
C LEU A 110 11.75 27.62 7.81
N ASN A 111 11.89 27.11 6.58
CA ASN A 111 13.11 26.46 6.13
C ASN A 111 14.30 27.43 6.10
N SER A 112 14.15 28.58 5.44
CA SER A 112 15.25 29.53 5.27
C SER A 112 15.69 30.23 6.58
N LYS A 113 14.75 30.52 7.48
CA LYS A 113 15.02 31.28 8.71
C LYS A 113 15.35 30.39 9.91
N PHE A 114 14.73 29.22 9.99
CA PHE A 114 14.84 28.34 11.16
C PHE A 114 15.36 26.94 10.82
N GLY A 115 15.66 26.63 9.55
CA GLY A 115 16.15 25.31 9.13
C GLY A 115 15.08 24.22 9.24
N VAL A 116 13.81 24.59 9.33
CA VAL A 116 12.71 23.64 9.54
C VAL A 116 12.36 22.97 8.22
N LEU A 117 12.47 21.64 8.17
CA LEU A 117 12.15 20.87 6.98
C LEU A 117 10.63 20.82 6.73
N PRO A 118 10.16 20.80 5.47
CA PRO A 118 8.75 20.60 5.16
C PRO A 118 8.26 19.24 5.64
N ASN A 119 7.00 19.16 6.05
CA ASN A 119 6.33 17.92 6.43
C ASN A 119 5.79 17.20 5.17
N TYR A 120 6.72 16.56 4.44
CA TYR A 120 6.46 15.77 3.24
C TYR A 120 7.34 14.51 3.27
N ASP A 121 6.72 13.33 3.15
CA ASP A 121 7.39 12.05 3.43
C ASP A 121 8.22 11.53 2.23
N PHE A 122 7.88 11.92 1.01
CA PHE A 122 8.37 11.25 -0.22
C PHE A 122 9.39 12.08 -1.01
N PHE A 123 10.25 12.85 -0.33
CA PHE A 123 11.24 13.71 -0.98
C PHE A 123 12.22 12.89 -1.83
N ASN A 124 12.25 13.15 -3.14
CA ASN A 124 13.21 12.53 -4.05
C ASN A 124 14.54 13.30 -4.12
N ASN A 125 14.53 14.58 -3.76
CA ASN A 125 15.70 15.45 -3.74
C ASN A 125 15.58 16.53 -2.66
N VAL A 126 16.72 17.15 -2.31
CA VAL A 126 16.83 18.15 -1.22
C VAL A 126 16.44 19.57 -1.69
N LYS A 127 15.68 19.72 -2.77
CA LYS A 127 15.22 21.03 -3.27
C LYS A 127 13.81 21.32 -2.76
N PHE A 128 13.76 21.92 -1.58
CA PHE A 128 12.49 22.24 -0.89
C PHE A 128 11.77 23.45 -1.47
N ASP A 129 12.41 24.20 -2.36
CA ASP A 129 11.91 25.40 -3.03
C ASP A 129 11.12 25.10 -4.32
N GLN A 130 11.10 23.84 -4.75
CA GLN A 130 10.44 23.42 -5.98
C GLN A 130 9.29 22.47 -5.67
N PRO A 131 8.18 22.53 -6.44
CA PRO A 131 7.15 21.51 -6.36
C PRO A 131 7.72 20.13 -6.67
N GLN A 132 7.27 19.13 -5.92
CA GLN A 132 7.68 17.74 -6.12
C GLN A 132 6.47 16.83 -6.15
N GLU A 133 6.64 15.70 -6.82
CA GLU A 133 5.60 14.71 -6.99
C GLU A 133 6.21 13.32 -6.96
N SER A 134 5.52 12.41 -6.28
CA SER A 134 5.94 11.02 -6.10
C SER A 134 4.72 10.11 -6.15
N TYR A 135 4.88 8.93 -6.76
CA TYR A 135 3.90 7.85 -6.68
C TYR A 135 4.19 6.99 -5.46
N VAL A 136 3.15 6.70 -4.69
CA VAL A 136 3.23 5.92 -3.45
C VAL A 136 2.52 4.60 -3.66
N VAL A 137 3.27 3.51 -3.48
CA VAL A 137 2.83 2.13 -3.77
C VAL A 137 2.46 1.40 -2.48
N SER A 138 1.69 0.32 -2.63
CA SER A 138 1.29 -0.53 -1.51
C SER A 138 2.48 -1.00 -0.66
N GLY A 139 2.30 -1.02 0.65
CA GLY A 139 3.35 -1.26 1.64
C GLY A 139 4.09 0.00 2.10
N SER A 140 3.72 1.18 1.61
CA SER A 140 4.30 2.46 2.03
C SER A 140 3.56 3.05 3.23
N ILE A 141 4.32 3.75 4.08
CA ILE A 141 3.84 4.44 5.27
C ILE A 141 3.72 5.93 4.94
N ILE A 142 2.64 6.55 5.40
CA ILE A 142 2.29 7.94 5.14
C ILE A 142 1.98 8.62 6.47
N GLY A 143 2.38 9.87 6.60
CA GLY A 143 2.08 10.73 7.74
C GLY A 143 2.99 10.55 8.95
N GLU A 144 4.09 9.79 8.84
CA GLU A 144 4.98 9.50 9.97
C GLU A 144 5.60 10.77 10.58
N ILE A 145 5.97 11.74 9.74
CA ILE A 145 6.58 13.00 10.18
C ILE A 145 5.54 13.84 10.93
N GLY A 146 4.32 13.93 10.40
CA GLY A 146 3.20 14.62 11.04
C GLY A 146 2.85 14.01 12.40
N ALA A 147 2.78 12.68 12.47
CA ALA A 147 2.45 11.94 13.68
C ALA A 147 3.44 12.21 14.83
N VAL A 148 4.74 12.25 14.54
CA VAL A 148 5.77 12.49 15.58
C VAL A 148 5.96 13.98 15.89
N SER A 149 5.85 14.86 14.89
CA SER A 149 6.15 16.28 15.05
C SER A 149 4.95 17.13 15.45
N GLY A 150 3.72 16.62 15.30
CA GLY A 150 2.49 17.37 15.50
C GLY A 150 2.31 18.54 14.52
N ARG A 151 3.11 18.61 13.46
CA ARG A 151 3.06 19.68 12.47
C ARG A 151 2.05 19.34 11.37
N ARG A 152 1.42 20.39 10.83
CA ARG A 152 0.54 20.31 9.67
C ARG A 152 1.26 19.73 8.45
N TYR A 153 0.53 19.05 7.60
CA TYR A 153 1.08 18.47 6.37
C TYR A 153 1.44 19.57 5.36
N ASP A 154 2.61 19.44 4.73
CA ASP A 154 3.00 20.26 3.58
C ASP A 154 2.72 19.51 2.26
N MET A 155 1.93 18.43 2.32
CA MET A 155 1.69 17.50 1.22
C MET A 155 0.20 17.30 0.96
N THR A 156 -0.16 17.06 -0.30
CA THR A 156 -1.49 16.59 -0.69
C THR A 156 -1.35 15.20 -1.29
N ILE A 157 -2.23 14.27 -0.90
CA ILE A 157 -2.20 12.90 -1.39
C ILE A 157 -3.54 12.56 -2.03
N ASN A 158 -3.49 12.21 -3.31
CA ASN A 158 -4.64 11.87 -4.14
C ASN A 158 -4.65 10.38 -4.46
N CYS A 159 -5.84 9.80 -4.59
CA CYS A 159 -6.03 8.41 -4.96
C CYS A 159 -6.06 8.28 -6.49
N ASP A 160 -5.02 7.69 -7.07
CA ASP A 160 -4.91 7.45 -8.52
C ASP A 160 -5.57 6.12 -8.93
N THR A 161 -5.93 5.27 -7.95
CA THR A 161 -6.80 4.11 -8.10
C THR A 161 -7.76 4.03 -6.91
N ALA A 162 -8.67 3.05 -6.89
CA ALA A 162 -9.28 2.64 -5.63
C ALA A 162 -8.17 2.14 -4.68
N VAL A 163 -8.18 2.59 -3.44
CA VAL A 163 -7.14 2.31 -2.46
C VAL A 163 -7.72 1.86 -1.13
N GLN A 164 -6.92 1.09 -0.39
CA GLN A 164 -7.21 0.71 0.98
C GLN A 164 -6.05 1.12 1.88
N VAL A 165 -6.37 1.82 2.95
CA VAL A 165 -5.42 2.46 3.88
C VAL A 165 -5.78 2.12 5.32
#